data_AF-U2UN37-F1
#
_entry.id   AF-U2UN37-F1
#
_cell.length_a   1.000
_cell.length_b   1.000
_cell.length_c   1.000
_cell.angle_alpha   90.00
_cell.angle_beta   90.00
_cell.angle_gamma   90.00
#
_symmetry.space_group_name_H-M   'P 1'
#
loop_
_entity.id
_entity.type
_entity.pdbx_description
1 polymer ?
#
loop_
_entity_poly.entity_id
_entity_poly.type
_entity_poly.pdbx_seq_one_letter_code
_entity_poly.pdbx_strand_id
1 'polypeptide(L)'
;MKKLLLIAGLLVIGAVTFAGNYENELTERMKVSEEKAQAGWDSGVRADMVNASLDLDTEWEKELNDVYNLILKKLPAKEKTKLKAEQSKWVKDREVKVQKAYNKYTKEEGARMAGELAASERLSITKERALELAKRYDKMNVKK
;
A
#
# COMPACT_ATOMS: atom_id res chain seq x y z
N MET A 1 28.08 12.47 9.10
CA MET A 1 27.06 13.15 9.93
C MET A 1 25.74 12.42 9.75
N LYS A 2 25.41 11.52 10.68
CA LYS A 2 24.14 10.77 10.68
C LYS A 2 23.07 11.71 11.25
N LYS A 3 22.17 12.22 10.43
CA LYS A 3 20.97 12.91 10.92
C LYS A 3 20.02 11.83 11.42
N LEU A 4 20.00 11.63 12.73
CA LEU A 4 18.95 10.91 13.42
C LEU A 4 17.66 11.71 13.21
N LEU A 5 16.88 11.34 12.19
CA LEU A 5 15.50 11.80 12.10
C LEU A 5 14.75 11.13 13.25
N LEU A 6 14.34 11.99 14.19
CA LEU A 6 13.47 11.65 15.30
C LEU A 6 12.22 10.98 14.74
N ILE A 7 12.13 9.66 14.92
CA ILE A 7 10.87 8.93 14.83
C ILE A 7 10.04 9.44 16.00
N ALA A 8 9.33 10.54 15.76
CA ALA A 8 8.21 10.94 16.58
C ALA A 8 7.09 9.95 16.30
N GLY A 9 7.12 8.84 17.05
CA GLY A 9 5.96 7.97 17.22
C GLY A 9 4.86 8.76 17.91
N LEU A 10 4.13 9.56 17.13
CA LEU A 10 2.87 10.16 17.56
C LEU A 10 1.76 9.22 17.12
N LEU A 11 1.44 8.30 18.03
CA LEU A 11 0.08 7.80 18.19
C LEU A 11 -0.84 9.01 18.34
N VAL A 12 -1.42 9.48 17.23
CA VAL A 12 -2.65 10.27 17.26
C VAL A 12 -3.74 9.44 16.61
N ILE A 13 -4.33 8.58 17.44
CA ILE A 13 -5.74 8.24 17.26
C ILE A 13 -6.50 9.52 17.60
N GLY A 14 -6.76 10.33 16.58
CA GLY A 14 -7.47 11.58 16.69
C GLY A 14 -7.55 12.16 15.30
N ALA A 15 -8.75 12.47 14.84
CA ALA A 15 -8.99 13.03 13.52
C ALA A 15 -8.20 14.35 13.36
N VAL A 16 -6.97 14.25 12.85
CA VAL A 16 -6.22 15.41 12.41
C VAL A 16 -6.86 15.77 11.07
N THR A 17 -7.83 16.68 11.10
CA THR A 17 -8.33 17.30 9.88
C THR A 17 -7.23 18.19 9.34
N PHE A 18 -6.32 17.63 8.55
CA PHE A 18 -5.52 18.46 7.66
C PHE A 18 -6.49 19.06 6.64
N ALA A 19 -6.26 20.29 6.20
CA ALA A 19 -7.07 20.95 5.17
C ALA A 19 -6.95 20.28 3.77
N GLY A 20 -6.39 19.06 3.71
CA GLY A 20 -6.18 18.26 2.50
C GLY A 20 -7.23 17.16 2.34
N ASN A 21 -7.16 16.48 1.21
CA ASN A 21 -7.99 15.31 0.94
C ASN A 21 -7.36 14.05 1.61
N TYR A 22 -8.12 12.99 1.80
CA TYR A 22 -7.70 11.75 2.46
C TYR A 22 -6.50 11.10 1.75
N GLU A 23 -6.40 11.20 0.42
CA GLU A 23 -5.21 10.74 -0.33
C GLU A 23 -3.91 11.38 0.18
N ASN A 24 -3.91 12.69 0.39
CA ASN A 24 -2.74 13.40 0.91
C ASN A 24 -2.41 12.96 2.34
N GLU A 25 -3.42 12.82 3.20
CA GLU A 25 -3.22 12.37 4.59
C GLU A 25 -2.69 10.93 4.65
N LEU A 26 -3.22 10.03 3.83
CA LEU A 26 -2.74 8.66 3.71
C LEU A 26 -1.29 8.63 3.22
N THR A 27 -0.95 9.42 2.20
CA THR A 27 0.41 9.52 1.70
C THR A 27 1.36 10.05 2.78
N GLU A 28 0.93 11.01 3.59
CA GLU A 28 1.71 11.52 4.72
C GLU A 28 1.98 10.43 5.77
N ARG A 29 0.96 9.65 6.15
CA ARG A 29 1.11 8.53 7.10
C ARG A 29 2.10 7.48 6.59
N MET A 30 2.13 7.24 5.28
CA MET A 30 3.01 6.25 4.67
C MET A 30 4.49 6.66 4.58
N LYS A 31 4.82 7.95 4.69
CA LYS A 31 6.20 8.44 4.56
C LYS A 31 7.19 7.74 5.49
N VAL A 32 6.83 7.54 6.76
CA VAL A 32 7.72 6.87 7.75
C VAL A 32 8.02 5.43 7.33
N SER A 33 7.02 4.71 6.84
CA SER A 33 7.18 3.34 6.35
C SER A 33 7.99 3.31 5.04
N GLU A 34 7.80 4.28 4.15
CA GLU A 34 8.58 4.43 2.93
C GLU A 34 10.05 4.75 3.21
N GLU A 35 10.35 5.64 4.16
CA GLU A 35 11.72 5.95 4.60
C GLU A 35 12.39 4.70 5.21
N LYS A 36 11.66 3.92 6.02
CA LYS A 36 12.16 2.65 6.57
C LYS A 36 12.46 1.64 5.45
N ALA A 37 11.57 1.52 4.46
CA ALA A 37 11.78 0.62 3.33
C ALA A 37 13.00 1.05 2.49
N GLN A 38 13.17 2.36 2.27
CA GLN A 38 14.33 2.91 1.56
C GLN A 38 15.64 2.53 2.26
N ALA A 39 15.71 2.61 3.60
CA ALA A 39 16.89 2.18 4.34
C ALA A 39 17.18 0.67 4.17
N GLY A 40 16.14 -0.16 4.05
CA GLY A 40 16.28 -1.59 3.76
C GLY A 40 16.73 -1.87 2.32
N TRP A 41 16.25 -1.10 1.34
CA TRP A 41 16.69 -1.18 -0.05
C TRP A 41 18.16 -0.73 -0.21
N ASP A 42 18.57 0.31 0.50
CA ASP A 42 19.93 0.86 0.46
C ASP A 42 20.96 0.00 1.21
N SER A 43 20.53 -1.05 1.92
CA SER A 43 21.42 -1.94 2.68
C SER A 43 22.40 -2.73 1.81
N GLY A 44 22.05 -2.96 0.54
CA GLY A 44 22.76 -3.90 -0.35
C GLY A 44 22.62 -5.38 0.05
N VAL A 45 21.89 -5.69 1.12
CA VAL A 45 21.62 -7.04 1.59
C VAL A 45 20.29 -7.48 1.02
N ARG A 46 20.30 -8.45 0.11
CA ARG A 46 19.08 -8.89 -0.59
C ARG A 46 17.92 -9.27 0.33
N ALA A 47 18.20 -9.95 1.45
CA ALA A 47 17.15 -10.33 2.39
C ALA A 47 16.46 -9.08 2.97
N ASP A 48 17.23 -8.05 3.31
CA ASP A 48 16.71 -6.79 3.82
C ASP A 48 15.92 -6.05 2.74
N MET A 49 16.37 -6.08 1.48
CA MET A 49 15.65 -5.48 0.36
C MET A 49 14.28 -6.14 0.12
N VAL A 50 14.23 -7.48 0.14
CA VAL A 50 12.99 -8.24 0.00
C VAL A 50 12.05 -7.96 1.17
N ASN A 51 12.56 -8.01 2.40
CA ASN A 51 11.77 -7.76 3.60
C ASN A 51 11.25 -6.32 3.64
N ALA A 52 12.05 -5.34 3.22
CA ALA A 52 11.62 -3.95 3.11
C ALA A 52 10.39 -3.79 2.20
N SER A 53 10.39 -4.46 1.04
CA SER A 53 9.23 -4.44 0.12
C SER A 53 7.99 -5.12 0.73
N LEU A 54 8.17 -6.26 1.42
CA LEU A 54 7.06 -7.00 2.03
C LEU A 54 6.47 -6.31 3.27
N ASP A 55 7.33 -5.73 4.11
CA ASP A 55 6.92 -4.93 5.26
C ASP A 55 6.16 -3.69 4.79
N LEU A 56 6.66 -3.00 3.77
CA LEU A 56 5.98 -1.83 3.22
C LEU A 56 4.65 -2.21 2.53
N ASP A 57 4.58 -3.35 1.83
CA ASP A 57 3.31 -3.87 1.28
C ASP A 57 2.27 -4.09 2.38
N THR A 58 2.71 -4.61 3.53
CA THR A 58 1.85 -4.82 4.70
C THR A 58 1.31 -3.50 5.25
N GLU A 59 2.12 -2.45 5.33
CA GLU A 59 1.66 -1.12 5.76
C GLU A 59 0.70 -0.49 4.75
N TRP A 60 0.96 -0.61 3.45
CA TRP A 60 0.02 -0.14 2.41
C TRP A 60 -1.28 -0.93 2.41
N GLU A 61 -1.25 -2.23 2.72
CA GLU A 61 -2.46 -3.06 2.83
C GLU A 61 -3.33 -2.65 4.02
N LYS A 62 -2.74 -2.19 5.13
CA LYS A 62 -3.50 -1.60 6.25
C LYS A 62 -4.24 -0.34 5.81
N GLU A 63 -3.52 0.61 5.20
CA GLU A 63 -4.12 1.86 4.69
C GLU A 63 -5.21 1.61 3.65
N LEU A 64 -5.00 0.64 2.76
CA LEU A 64 -5.98 0.17 1.78
C LEU A 64 -7.26 -0.35 2.48
N ASN A 65 -7.10 -1.18 3.50
CA ASN A 65 -8.23 -1.75 4.24
C ASN A 65 -9.01 -0.67 5.01
N ASP A 66 -8.30 0.29 5.60
CA ASP A 66 -8.91 1.41 6.32
C ASP A 66 -9.78 2.26 5.40
N VAL A 67 -9.25 2.67 4.25
CA VAL A 67 -10.03 3.47 3.28
C VAL A 67 -11.18 2.68 2.66
N TYR A 68 -10.97 1.39 2.37
CA TYR A 68 -12.02 0.48 1.93
C TYR A 68 -13.19 0.44 2.92
N ASN A 69 -12.88 0.31 4.22
CA ASN A 69 -13.88 0.29 5.28
C ASN A 69 -14.62 1.63 5.40
N LEU A 70 -13.92 2.76 5.23
CA LEU A 70 -14.54 4.09 5.20
C LEU A 70 -15.52 4.25 4.03
N ILE A 71 -15.16 3.78 2.84
CA ILE A 71 -16.06 3.80 1.67
C ILE A 71 -17.29 2.92 1.92
N LEU A 72 -17.10 1.71 2.45
CA LEU A 72 -18.20 0.81 2.78
C LEU A 72 -19.20 1.40 3.78
N LYS A 73 -18.75 2.25 4.71
CA LYS A 73 -19.66 2.94 5.65
C LYS A 73 -20.58 3.94 4.94
N LYS A 74 -20.13 4.55 3.84
CA LYS A 74 -20.86 5.60 3.10
C LYS A 74 -21.75 5.10 1.97
N LEU A 75 -21.46 3.94 1.38
CA LEU A 75 -22.22 3.43 0.23
C LEU A 75 -23.61 2.89 0.61
N PRO A 76 -24.62 2.96 -0.27
CA PRO A 76 -25.88 2.22 -0.11
C PRO A 76 -25.66 0.71 -0.31
N ALA A 77 -26.60 -0.12 0.16
CA ALA A 77 -26.47 -1.59 0.18
C ALA A 77 -26.04 -2.21 -1.16
N LYS A 78 -26.67 -1.80 -2.27
CA LYS A 78 -26.35 -2.29 -3.63
C LYS A 78 -24.89 -2.00 -4.01
N GLU A 79 -24.42 -0.79 -3.78
CA GLU A 79 -23.04 -0.38 -4.09
C GLU A 79 -22.02 -1.00 -3.14
N LYS A 80 -22.38 -1.26 -1.86
CA LYS A 80 -21.53 -2.04 -0.94
C LYS A 80 -21.29 -3.45 -1.47
N THR A 81 -22.33 -4.14 -1.94
CA THR A 81 -22.21 -5.49 -2.52
C THR A 81 -21.29 -5.48 -3.73
N LYS A 82 -21.44 -4.48 -4.61
CA LYS A 82 -20.57 -4.31 -5.78
C LYS A 82 -19.10 -4.09 -5.38
N LEU A 83 -18.83 -3.17 -4.44
CA LEU A 83 -17.48 -2.90 -3.97
C LEU A 83 -16.83 -4.12 -3.29
N LYS A 84 -17.59 -4.91 -2.52
CA LYS A 84 -17.08 -6.17 -1.94
C LYS A 84 -16.66 -7.17 -3.02
N ALA A 85 -17.43 -7.30 -4.09
CA ALA A 85 -17.11 -8.16 -5.21
C ALA A 85 -15.88 -7.64 -5.99
N GLU A 86 -15.80 -6.33 -6.25
CA GLU A 86 -14.63 -5.68 -6.84
C GLU A 86 -13.36 -5.94 -6.01
N GLN A 87 -13.43 -5.77 -4.69
CA GLN A 87 -12.29 -5.97 -3.80
C GLN A 87 -11.87 -7.44 -3.71
N SER A 88 -12.82 -8.38 -3.63
CA SER A 88 -12.49 -9.81 -3.65
C SER A 88 -11.84 -10.24 -4.97
N LYS A 89 -12.31 -9.71 -6.10
CA LYS A 89 -11.68 -9.95 -7.41
C LYS A 89 -10.28 -9.35 -7.44
N TRP A 90 -10.09 -8.13 -6.96
CA TRP A 90 -8.79 -7.46 -6.93
C TRP A 90 -7.75 -8.27 -6.15
N VAL A 91 -8.09 -8.81 -4.97
CA VAL A 91 -7.17 -9.65 -4.18
C VAL A 91 -6.72 -10.87 -5.00
N LYS A 92 -7.66 -11.59 -5.64
CA LYS A 92 -7.32 -12.76 -6.47
C LYS A 92 -6.45 -12.38 -7.67
N ASP A 93 -6.78 -11.27 -8.32
CA ASP A 93 -6.03 -10.77 -9.48
C ASP A 93 -4.60 -10.36 -9.09
N ARG A 94 -4.40 -9.75 -7.91
CA ARG A 94 -3.07 -9.42 -7.38
C ARG A 94 -2.22 -10.68 -7.24
N GLU A 95 -2.72 -11.71 -6.57
CA GLU A 95 -1.97 -12.96 -6.37
C GLU A 95 -1.60 -13.62 -7.71
N VAL A 96 -2.53 -13.63 -8.68
CA VAL A 96 -2.27 -14.14 -10.02
C VAL A 96 -1.19 -13.33 -10.75
N LYS A 97 -1.24 -11.99 -10.67
CA LYS A 97 -0.24 -11.10 -11.28
C LYS A 97 1.15 -11.31 -10.67
N VAL A 98 1.24 -11.34 -9.34
CA VAL A 98 2.50 -11.54 -8.61
C VAL A 98 3.10 -12.91 -8.93
N GLN A 99 2.28 -13.97 -8.98
CA GLN A 99 2.77 -15.29 -9.36
C GLN A 99 3.26 -15.35 -10.81
N LYS A 100 2.55 -14.68 -11.73
CA LYS A 100 3.00 -14.57 -13.13
C LYS A 100 4.33 -13.81 -13.25
N ALA A 101 4.47 -12.71 -12.50
CA ALA A 101 5.70 -11.93 -12.44
C ALA A 101 6.86 -12.79 -11.89
N TYR A 102 6.66 -13.49 -10.78
CA TYR A 102 7.66 -14.41 -10.21
C TYR A 102 8.09 -15.48 -11.22
N ASN A 103 7.13 -16.12 -11.90
CA ASN A 103 7.44 -17.16 -12.89
C ASN A 103 8.21 -16.61 -14.10
N LYS A 104 7.90 -15.37 -14.52
CA LYS A 104 8.62 -14.67 -15.58
C LYS A 104 10.06 -14.38 -15.15
N TYR A 105 10.23 -13.69 -14.03
CA TYR A 105 11.56 -13.33 -13.52
C TYR A 105 12.41 -14.55 -13.15
N THR A 106 11.80 -15.67 -12.74
CA THR A 106 12.55 -16.91 -12.49
C THR A 106 13.23 -17.42 -13.77
N LYS A 107 12.57 -17.27 -14.93
CA LYS A 107 13.12 -17.66 -16.23
C LYS A 107 14.17 -16.69 -16.74
N GLU A 108 14.00 -15.40 -16.47
CA GLU A 108 14.86 -14.33 -17.00
C GLU A 108 16.10 -14.09 -16.11
N GLU A 109 15.93 -14.12 -14.79
CA GLU A 109 16.92 -13.62 -13.81
C GLU A 109 17.28 -14.67 -12.73
N GLY A 110 16.62 -15.84 -12.75
CA GLY A 110 16.74 -16.88 -11.74
C GLY A 110 15.88 -16.63 -10.49
N ALA A 111 15.61 -17.71 -9.74
CA ALA A 111 14.66 -17.70 -8.62
C ALA A 111 14.97 -16.66 -7.53
N ARG A 112 16.26 -16.40 -7.28
CA ARG A 112 16.69 -15.45 -6.24
C ARG A 112 16.40 -13.99 -6.61
N MET A 113 16.49 -13.60 -7.88
CA MET A 113 16.09 -12.27 -8.35
C MET A 113 14.59 -12.17 -8.51
N ALA A 114 13.95 -13.27 -8.91
CA ALA A 114 12.49 -13.33 -9.05
C ALA A 114 11.74 -13.00 -7.76
N GLY A 115 12.23 -13.47 -6.61
CA GLY A 115 11.62 -13.15 -5.31
C GLY A 115 11.63 -11.66 -4.98
N GLU A 116 12.75 -10.97 -5.27
CA GLU A 116 12.90 -9.53 -5.04
C GLU A 116 12.00 -8.71 -5.96
N LEU A 117 12.03 -9.00 -7.27
CA LEU A 117 11.21 -8.29 -8.25
C LEU A 117 9.71 -8.53 -8.03
N ALA A 118 9.31 -9.76 -7.66
CA ALA A 118 7.91 -10.07 -7.35
C ALA A 118 7.43 -9.38 -6.06
N ALA A 119 8.29 -9.22 -5.05
CA ALA A 119 7.96 -8.46 -3.84
C ALA A 119 7.73 -6.97 -4.16
N SER A 120 8.58 -6.38 -5.01
CA SER A 120 8.40 -5.01 -5.48
C SER A 120 7.12 -4.84 -6.31
N GLU A 121 6.80 -5.79 -7.20
CA GLU A 121 5.56 -5.78 -8.00
C GLU A 121 4.32 -5.81 -7.10
N ARG A 122 4.32 -6.70 -6.10
CA ARG A 122 3.23 -6.82 -5.12
C ARG A 122 2.99 -5.50 -4.38
N LEU A 123 4.06 -4.89 -3.87
CA LEU A 123 4.02 -3.59 -3.20
C LEU A 123 3.40 -2.51 -4.10
N SER A 124 3.83 -2.41 -5.37
CA SER A 124 3.29 -1.40 -6.31
C SER A 124 1.80 -1.57 -6.52
N ILE A 125 1.34 -2.82 -6.75
CA ILE A 125 -0.08 -3.12 -6.96
C ILE A 125 -0.92 -2.73 -5.72
N THR A 126 -0.44 -3.02 -4.52
CA THR A 126 -1.14 -2.67 -3.27
C THR A 126 -1.18 -1.16 -3.06
N LYS A 127 -0.04 -0.46 -3.23
CA LYS A 127 0.03 1.01 -3.13
C LYS A 127 -0.92 1.70 -4.10
N GLU A 128 -0.91 1.29 -5.37
CA GLU A 128 -1.81 1.85 -6.40
C GLU A 128 -3.28 1.70 -6.01
N ARG A 129 -3.67 0.53 -5.49
CA ARG A 129 -5.04 0.29 -5.04
C ARG A 129 -5.43 1.13 -3.83
N ALA A 130 -4.53 1.29 -2.87
CA ALA A 130 -4.76 2.16 -1.71
C ALA A 130 -5.06 3.60 -2.14
N LEU A 131 -4.23 4.14 -3.06
CA LEU A 131 -4.39 5.49 -3.61
C LEU A 131 -5.65 5.62 -4.48
N GLU A 132 -6.02 4.60 -5.26
CA GLU A 132 -7.27 4.56 -6.01
C GLU A 132 -8.50 4.68 -5.09
N LEU A 133 -8.50 3.91 -3.99
CA LEU A 133 -9.59 3.95 -3.02
C LEU A 133 -9.60 5.28 -2.25
N ALA A 134 -8.45 5.85 -1.89
CA ALA A 134 -8.35 7.19 -1.32
C ALA A 134 -8.99 8.25 -2.21
N LYS A 135 -8.64 8.28 -3.50
CA LYS A 135 -9.27 9.17 -4.50
C LYS A 135 -10.78 8.98 -4.58
N ARG A 136 -11.24 7.72 -4.54
CA ARG A 136 -12.68 7.42 -4.55
C ARG A 136 -13.36 7.95 -3.29
N TYR A 137 -12.76 7.77 -2.12
CA TYR A 137 -13.28 8.28 -0.86
C TYR A 137 -13.35 9.81 -0.86
N ASP A 138 -12.32 10.49 -1.37
CA ASP A 138 -12.30 11.95 -1.46
C ASP A 138 -13.41 12.49 -2.35
N LYS A 139 -13.63 11.89 -3.52
CA LYS A 139 -14.75 12.25 -4.41
C LYS A 139 -16.12 12.10 -3.75
N MET A 140 -16.26 11.20 -2.78
CA MET A 140 -17.51 11.04 -2.00
C MET A 140 -17.68 12.09 -0.90
N ASN A 141 -16.62 12.82 -0.53
CA ASN A 141 -16.60 13.81 0.54
C ASN A 141 -16.45 15.26 0.05
N VAL A 142 -16.29 15.47 -1.27
CA VAL A 142 -16.40 16.82 -1.85
C VAL A 142 -17.82 17.33 -1.56
N LYS A 143 -17.93 18.38 -0.74
CA LYS A 143 -19.19 19.08 -0.49
C LYS A 143 -19.69 19.64 -1.82
N LYS A 144 -20.91 19.27 -2.22
CA LYS A 144 -21.64 19.94 -3.30
C LYS A 144 -22.19 21.27 -2.82
#